data_AF-A0A968MXP2-F1
#
_entry.id   AF-A0A968MXP2-F1
#
_cell.length_a   1.000
_cell.length_b   1.000
_cell.length_c   1.000
_cell.angle_alpha   90.00
_cell.angle_beta   90.00
_cell.angle_gamma   90.00
#
_symmetry.space_group_name_H-M   'P 1'
#
loop_
_entity.id
_entity.type
_entity.pdbx_description
1 polymer ?
#
loop_
_entity_poly.entity_id
_entity_poly.type
_entity_poly.pdbx_seq_one_letter_code
_entity_poly.pdbx_strand_id
1 'polypeptide(L)'
;MKLKLYITAFLIIFQIYHSFGQDFAPIGAKWYYTEQFAFSGDISYLWIESVGDTIIKGKDCKILENNGGLMCAFHNTKDFVYFEDSIAYFYVPEIDTFQILYDLKAQKDSSWTIVFGMDLESKLDTIQVVVDSVSFMTINSKKLKSYMCRINPLISVGRI
;
A
#
# COMPACT_ATOMS: atom_id res chain seq x y z
N MET A 1 -51.06 -7.21 2.15
CA MET A 1 -50.32 -5.92 2.21
C MET A 1 -49.28 -5.88 3.34
N LYS A 2 -49.63 -6.26 4.58
CA LYS A 2 -48.71 -6.26 5.73
C LYS A 2 -47.44 -7.12 5.54
N LEU A 3 -47.56 -8.31 4.95
CA LEU A 3 -46.42 -9.19 4.69
C LEU A 3 -45.37 -8.58 3.73
N LYS A 4 -45.81 -7.87 2.69
CA LYS A 4 -44.88 -7.16 1.78
C LYS A 4 -44.15 -6.03 2.51
N LEU A 5 -44.83 -5.31 3.41
CA LEU A 5 -44.23 -4.23 4.20
C LEU A 5 -43.14 -4.76 5.15
N TYR A 6 -43.37 -5.90 5.80
CA TYR A 6 -42.35 -6.53 6.66
C TYR A 6 -41.13 -7.02 5.87
N ILE A 7 -41.34 -7.55 4.67
CA ILE A 7 -40.23 -7.98 3.79
C ILE A 7 -39.41 -6.78 3.31
N THR A 8 -40.06 -5.67 2.92
CA THR A 8 -39.35 -4.45 2.53
C THR A 8 -38.57 -3.84 3.69
N ALA A 9 -39.15 -3.80 4.89
CA ALA A 9 -38.46 -3.31 6.09
C ALA A 9 -37.25 -4.19 6.47
N PHE A 10 -37.39 -5.52 6.37
CA PHE A 10 -36.30 -6.46 6.64
C PHE A 10 -35.13 -6.31 5.65
N LEU A 11 -35.42 -6.12 4.36
CA LEU A 11 -34.40 -5.89 3.32
C LEU A 11 -33.65 -4.57 3.50
N ILE A 12 -34.32 -3.51 3.97
CA ILE A 12 -33.69 -2.22 4.28
C ILE A 12 -32.76 -2.37 5.49
N ILE A 13 -33.17 -3.09 6.54
CA ILE A 13 -32.34 -3.34 7.72
C ILE A 13 -31.10 -4.18 7.35
N PHE A 14 -31.24 -5.17 6.47
CA PHE A 14 -30.13 -6.01 6.01
C PHE A 14 -29.07 -5.23 5.20
N GLN A 15 -29.46 -4.12 4.56
CA GLN A 15 -28.54 -3.21 3.87
C GLN A 15 -27.76 -2.29 4.84
N ILE A 16 -28.19 -2.14 6.10
CA ILE A 16 -27.46 -1.33 7.08
C ILE A 16 -26.33 -2.14 7.73
N TYR A 17 -26.44 -3.47 7.71
CA TYR A 17 -25.36 -4.41 8.06
C TYR A 17 -24.37 -4.62 6.91
N HIS A 18 -24.12 -3.59 6.08
CA HIS A 18 -23.00 -3.64 5.15
C HIS A 18 -21.73 -3.87 5.97
N SER A 19 -21.16 -5.06 5.71
CA SER A 19 -19.87 -5.57 6.13
C SER A 19 -18.96 -4.50 6.74
N PHE A 20 -18.59 -4.65 8.01
CA PHE A 20 -17.30 -4.16 8.46
C PHE A 20 -16.26 -4.83 7.56
N GLY A 21 -15.80 -4.13 6.53
CA GLY A 21 -14.62 -4.53 5.78
C GLY A 21 -13.48 -4.70 6.77
N GLN A 22 -12.52 -5.57 6.46
CA GLN A 22 -11.30 -5.63 7.27
C GLN A 22 -10.70 -4.23 7.33
N ASP A 23 -10.58 -3.67 8.53
CA ASP A 23 -9.93 -2.38 8.73
C ASP A 23 -8.46 -2.54 8.34
N PHE A 24 -8.08 -1.89 7.25
CA PHE A 24 -6.70 -1.90 6.78
C PHE A 24 -5.88 -1.00 7.69
N ALA A 25 -4.80 -1.53 8.24
CA ALA A 25 -3.87 -0.78 9.09
C ALA A 25 -4.58 0.00 10.23
N PRO A 26 -5.28 -0.70 11.16
CA PRO A 26 -5.95 -0.03 12.28
C PRO A 26 -4.92 0.78 13.09
N ILE A 27 -5.35 1.87 13.72
CA ILE A 27 -4.45 2.72 14.52
C ILE A 27 -3.79 1.87 15.62
N GLY A 28 -2.47 1.98 15.75
CA GLY A 28 -1.62 1.17 16.61
C GLY A 28 -1.12 -0.13 15.96
N ALA A 29 -1.56 -0.48 14.74
CA ALA A 29 -0.95 -1.56 13.99
C ALA A 29 0.51 -1.23 13.68
N LYS A 30 1.41 -2.17 13.97
CA LYS A 30 2.85 -1.99 13.84
C LYS A 30 3.51 -3.17 13.14
N TRP A 31 4.36 -2.88 12.17
CA TRP A 31 5.16 -3.84 11.42
C TRP A 31 6.63 -3.60 11.73
N TYR A 32 7.40 -4.69 11.76
CA TYR A 32 8.83 -4.66 12.01
C TYR A 32 9.55 -5.44 10.91
N TYR A 33 10.61 -4.87 10.37
CA TYR A 33 11.42 -5.45 9.32
C TYR A 33 12.89 -5.40 9.74
N THR A 34 13.63 -6.47 9.47
CA THR A 34 15.08 -6.49 9.67
C THR A 34 15.74 -5.65 8.58
N GLU A 35 16.62 -4.74 8.98
CA GLU A 35 17.46 -3.98 8.06
C GLU A 35 18.91 -4.44 8.15
N GLN A 36 19.57 -4.52 7.00
CA GLN A 36 20.99 -4.84 6.87
C GLN A 36 21.63 -3.79 5.96
N PHE A 37 22.87 -3.42 6.28
CA PHE A 37 23.58 -2.37 5.55
C PHE A 37 24.53 -2.99 4.51
N ALA A 38 24.47 -2.51 3.27
CA ALA A 38 25.22 -3.09 2.15
C ALA A 38 26.75 -3.14 2.37
N PHE A 39 27.29 -2.27 3.22
CA PHE A 39 28.72 -2.11 3.47
C PHE A 39 29.12 -2.31 4.94
N SER A 40 28.23 -2.85 5.78
CA SER A 40 28.58 -3.22 7.15
C SER A 40 27.90 -4.52 7.57
N GLY A 41 28.42 -5.16 8.62
CA GLY A 41 27.79 -6.34 9.23
C GLY A 41 26.67 -5.97 10.22
N ASP A 42 26.30 -4.69 10.30
CA ASP A 42 25.34 -4.22 11.28
C ASP A 42 23.93 -4.68 10.91
N ILE A 43 23.15 -5.01 11.94
CA ILE A 43 21.75 -5.41 11.81
C ILE A 43 20.92 -4.42 12.63
N SER A 44 19.93 -3.82 11.99
CA SER A 44 18.97 -2.91 12.60
C SER A 44 17.54 -3.38 12.35
N TYR A 45 16.56 -2.55 12.70
CA TYR A 45 15.16 -2.77 12.38
C TYR A 45 14.45 -1.48 11.96
N LEU A 46 13.66 -1.60 10.90
CA LEU A 46 12.64 -0.64 10.51
C LEU A 46 11.34 -1.02 11.19
N TRP A 47 10.63 -0.05 11.75
CA TRP A 47 9.22 -0.22 12.07
C TRP A 47 8.36 0.75 11.28
N ILE A 48 7.13 0.31 11.02
CA ILE A 48 6.07 1.12 10.43
C ILE A 48 4.87 1.03 11.35
N GLU A 49 4.27 2.16 11.71
CA GLU A 49 3.13 2.22 12.63
C GLU A 49 2.00 3.06 12.02
N SER A 50 0.77 2.56 12.10
CA SER A 50 -0.42 3.35 11.81
C SER A 50 -0.73 4.25 13.00
N VAL A 51 -0.45 5.56 12.88
CA VAL A 51 -0.52 6.51 14.01
C VAL A 51 -1.79 7.36 14.02
N GLY A 52 -2.55 7.37 12.93
CA GLY A 52 -3.73 8.20 12.81
C GLY A 52 -4.42 8.05 11.45
N ASP A 53 -5.39 8.91 11.22
CA ASP A 53 -6.15 8.98 9.97
C ASP A 53 -6.28 10.43 9.47
N THR A 54 -6.61 10.56 8.20
CA THR A 54 -6.89 11.84 7.54
C THR A 54 -7.73 11.61 6.28
N ILE A 55 -8.26 12.69 5.71
CA ILE A 55 -8.96 12.66 4.43
C ILE A 55 -8.12 13.38 3.38
N ILE A 56 -7.73 12.67 2.32
CA ILE A 56 -7.00 13.24 1.18
C ILE A 56 -7.81 12.94 -0.08
N LYS A 57 -8.19 14.00 -0.81
CA LYS A 57 -8.99 13.91 -2.06
C LYS A 57 -10.25 13.05 -1.91
N GLY A 58 -10.90 13.11 -0.74
CA GLY A 58 -12.12 12.36 -0.44
C GLY A 58 -11.90 10.86 -0.13
N LYS A 59 -10.65 10.42 0.04
CA LYS A 59 -10.31 9.07 0.51
C LYS A 59 -9.94 9.10 1.98
N ASP A 60 -10.48 8.15 2.74
CA ASP A 60 -10.11 7.92 4.14
C ASP A 60 -8.75 7.22 4.19
N CYS A 61 -7.72 7.96 4.58
CA CYS A 61 -6.35 7.50 4.63
C CYS A 61 -5.91 7.20 6.06
N LYS A 62 -5.10 6.16 6.24
CA LYS A 62 -4.26 5.96 7.42
C LYS A 62 -2.94 6.70 7.24
N ILE A 63 -2.42 7.21 8.35
CA ILE A 63 -1.10 7.84 8.44
C ILE A 63 -0.14 6.78 8.96
N LEU A 64 0.83 6.38 8.13
CA LEU A 64 1.87 5.43 8.49
C LEU A 64 3.17 6.18 8.78
N GLU A 65 3.74 5.99 9.96
CA GLU A 65 5.03 6.56 10.35
C GLU A 65 6.12 5.50 10.50
N ASN A 66 7.38 5.87 10.25
CA ASN A 66 8.54 4.99 10.42
C ASN A 66 9.68 5.65 11.22
N ASN A 67 10.64 4.86 11.74
CA ASN A 67 11.72 5.33 12.64
C ASN A 67 12.96 5.94 12.00
N GLY A 68 13.06 6.05 10.68
CA GLY A 68 14.34 6.54 10.13
C GLY A 68 14.40 6.71 8.62
N GLY A 69 13.29 6.47 7.92
CA GLY A 69 13.27 6.30 6.48
C GLY A 69 14.15 5.13 6.05
N LEU A 70 13.90 4.59 4.87
CA LEU A 70 14.98 3.89 4.16
C LEU A 70 15.98 4.98 3.80
N MET A 71 17.05 5.16 4.58
CA MET A 71 17.96 6.32 4.50
C MET A 71 18.56 6.52 3.09
N CYS A 72 18.57 5.47 2.25
CA CYS A 72 19.03 5.51 0.86
C CYS A 72 17.92 5.84 -0.16
N ALA A 73 16.65 5.85 0.24
CA ALA A 73 15.50 6.04 -0.65
C ALA A 73 14.85 7.43 -0.54
N PHE A 74 15.41 8.33 0.29
CA PHE A 74 14.85 9.68 0.54
C PHE A 74 13.34 9.65 0.87
N HIS A 75 12.89 8.55 1.45
CA HIS A 75 11.48 8.30 1.66
C HIS A 75 11.00 9.07 2.88
N ASN A 76 9.84 9.72 2.76
CA ASN A 76 9.25 10.47 3.86
C ASN A 76 9.07 9.57 5.08
N THR A 77 9.22 10.15 6.27
CA THR A 77 8.94 9.44 7.53
C THR A 77 7.45 9.21 7.75
N LYS A 78 6.59 9.82 6.90
CA LYS A 78 5.14 9.66 6.90
C LYS A 78 4.61 9.32 5.51
N ASP A 79 3.81 8.26 5.44
CA ASP A 79 3.03 7.88 4.26
C ASP A 79 1.53 8.01 4.55
N PHE A 80 0.75 8.36 3.53
CA PHE A 80 -0.70 8.36 3.61
C PHE A 80 -1.23 7.24 2.71
N VAL A 81 -1.91 6.27 3.32
CA VAL A 81 -2.33 5.05 2.62
C VAL A 81 -3.84 4.86 2.78
N TYR A 82 -4.55 4.58 1.70
CA TYR A 82 -5.92 4.09 1.77
C TYR A 82 -6.01 2.70 1.15
N PHE A 83 -7.10 2.00 1.46
CA PHE A 83 -7.36 0.65 0.99
C PHE A 83 -8.74 0.56 0.36
N GLU A 84 -8.79 0.08 -0.88
CA GLU A 84 -10.04 -0.06 -1.63
C GLU A 84 -9.95 -1.27 -2.55
N ASP A 85 -11.00 -2.07 -2.61
CA ASP A 85 -11.12 -3.21 -3.53
C ASP A 85 -9.97 -4.22 -3.53
N SER A 86 -9.30 -4.39 -2.38
CA SER A 86 -8.12 -5.24 -2.17
C SER A 86 -6.79 -4.66 -2.67
N ILE A 87 -6.74 -3.35 -2.88
CA ILE A 87 -5.55 -2.61 -3.29
C ILE A 87 -5.26 -1.56 -2.23
N ALA A 88 -4.03 -1.56 -1.72
CA ALA A 88 -3.48 -0.46 -0.94
C ALA A 88 -2.87 0.57 -1.88
N TYR A 89 -3.21 1.84 -1.67
CA TYR A 89 -2.70 2.96 -2.43
C TYR A 89 -2.00 3.93 -1.50
N PHE A 90 -0.86 4.46 -1.92
CA PHE A 90 -0.14 5.50 -1.18
C PHE A 90 -0.23 6.83 -1.94
N TYR A 91 -0.34 7.93 -1.20
CA TYR A 91 -0.37 9.28 -1.76
C TYR A 91 1.05 9.76 -2.05
N VAL A 92 1.26 10.35 -3.23
CA VAL A 92 2.54 10.95 -3.65
C VAL A 92 2.35 12.46 -3.80
N PRO A 93 2.78 13.26 -2.81
CA PRO A 93 2.57 14.70 -2.79
C PRO A 93 3.15 15.43 -4.01
N GLU A 94 4.27 14.95 -4.53
CA GLU A 94 5.04 15.57 -5.63
C GLU A 94 4.24 15.63 -6.94
N ILE A 95 3.32 14.68 -7.13
CA ILE A 95 2.45 14.58 -8.31
C ILE A 95 0.96 14.63 -7.95
N ASP A 96 0.63 14.97 -6.70
CA ASP A 96 -0.73 15.06 -6.16
C ASP A 96 -1.64 13.87 -6.57
N THR A 97 -1.11 12.65 -6.48
CA THR A 97 -1.80 11.45 -6.99
C THR A 97 -1.59 10.25 -6.08
N PHE A 98 -2.62 9.41 -5.99
CA PHE A 98 -2.51 8.10 -5.36
C PHE A 98 -2.00 7.05 -6.33
N GLN A 99 -1.03 6.24 -5.88
CA GLN A 99 -0.42 5.17 -6.67
C GLN A 99 -0.54 3.84 -5.93
N ILE A 100 -0.45 2.73 -6.67
CA ILE A 100 -0.58 1.39 -6.08
C ILE A 100 0.65 1.11 -5.22
N LEU A 101 0.41 0.91 -3.92
CA LEU A 101 1.41 0.37 -2.99
C LEU A 101 1.45 -1.15 -3.10
N TYR A 102 0.27 -1.79 -3.07
CA TYR A 102 0.17 -3.24 -3.05
C TYR A 102 -1.22 -3.73 -3.49
N ASP A 103 -1.27 -4.73 -4.38
CA ASP A 103 -2.51 -5.40 -4.81
C ASP A 103 -2.56 -6.84 -4.28
N LEU A 104 -3.50 -7.15 -3.38
CA LEU A 104 -3.65 -8.48 -2.78
C LEU A 104 -4.16 -9.53 -3.78
N LYS A 105 -4.80 -9.09 -4.87
CA LYS A 105 -5.34 -9.97 -5.92
C LYS A 105 -4.35 -10.22 -7.05
N ALA A 106 -3.24 -9.47 -7.12
CA ALA A 106 -2.22 -9.61 -8.15
C ALA A 106 -1.76 -11.08 -8.33
N GLN A 107 -1.55 -11.44 -9.58
CA GLN A 107 -1.09 -12.76 -9.99
C GLN A 107 0.19 -12.64 -10.80
N LYS A 108 0.78 -13.76 -11.20
CA LYS A 108 1.88 -13.74 -12.16
C LYS A 108 1.51 -12.87 -13.38
N ASP A 109 2.47 -12.07 -13.84
CA ASP A 109 2.37 -11.11 -14.94
C ASP A 109 1.45 -9.90 -14.68
N SER A 110 0.83 -9.80 -13.49
CA SER A 110 0.21 -8.55 -13.05
C SER A 110 1.26 -7.46 -12.92
N SER A 111 0.91 -6.22 -13.27
CA SER A 111 1.84 -5.11 -13.20
C SER A 111 1.14 -3.79 -12.91
N TRP A 112 1.89 -2.88 -12.30
CA TRP A 112 1.49 -1.49 -12.11
C TRP A 112 2.70 -0.59 -12.25
N THR A 113 2.42 0.70 -12.38
CA THR A 113 3.44 1.73 -12.59
C THR A 113 3.54 2.59 -11.34
N ILE A 114 4.77 2.95 -10.98
CA ILE A 114 5.05 3.92 -9.91
C ILE A 114 5.88 5.04 -10.52
N VAL A 115 5.36 6.25 -10.44
CA VAL A 115 6.02 7.51 -10.75
C VAL A 115 6.65 8.03 -9.47
N PHE A 116 7.92 8.39 -9.51
CA PHE A 116 8.64 8.93 -8.36
C PHE A 116 9.54 10.08 -8.79
N GLY A 117 9.78 11.02 -7.88
CA GLY A 117 10.73 12.11 -8.08
C GLY A 117 12.15 11.65 -7.74
N MET A 118 13.14 12.16 -8.46
CA MET A 118 14.53 12.17 -8.01
C MET A 118 14.86 13.57 -7.47
N ASP A 119 15.23 13.64 -6.19
CA ASP A 119 15.42 14.88 -5.42
C ASP A 119 16.45 15.86 -6.03
N LEU A 120 17.31 15.41 -6.94
CA LEU A 120 18.38 16.24 -7.48
C LEU A 120 17.93 17.19 -8.61
N GLU A 121 16.80 16.93 -9.30
CA GLU A 121 16.43 17.72 -10.50
C GLU A 121 14.92 17.98 -10.68
N SER A 122 14.06 17.65 -9.72
CA SER A 122 12.58 17.66 -9.91
C SER A 122 12.14 16.82 -11.13
N LYS A 123 12.98 15.87 -11.54
CA LYS A 123 12.70 14.99 -12.66
C LYS A 123 11.89 13.82 -12.15
N LEU A 124 10.73 13.62 -12.76
CA LEU A 124 9.94 12.42 -12.55
C LEU A 124 10.53 11.29 -13.38
N ASP A 125 10.65 10.12 -12.76
CA ASP A 125 10.92 8.87 -13.44
C ASP A 125 9.77 7.90 -13.16
N THR A 126 9.78 6.78 -13.87
CA THR A 126 8.70 5.81 -13.84
C THR A 126 9.28 4.41 -13.84
N ILE A 127 8.86 3.60 -12.87
CA ILE A 127 9.15 2.17 -12.84
C ILE A 127 7.87 1.37 -13.04
N GLN A 128 8.01 0.21 -13.65
CA GLN A 128 6.98 -0.81 -13.70
C GLN A 128 7.34 -1.91 -12.71
N VAL A 129 6.43 -2.19 -11.79
CA VAL A 129 6.49 -3.38 -10.93
C VAL A 129 5.76 -4.50 -11.66
N VAL A 130 6.44 -5.63 -11.87
CA VAL A 130 5.88 -6.83 -12.51
C VAL A 130 5.99 -8.00 -11.54
N VAL A 131 4.88 -8.70 -11.30
CA VAL A 131 4.85 -9.90 -10.47
C VAL A 131 5.34 -11.09 -11.29
N ASP A 132 6.57 -11.56 -11.06
CA ASP A 132 7.12 -12.71 -11.78
C ASP A 132 6.59 -14.04 -11.23
N SER A 133 6.36 -14.11 -9.91
CA SER A 133 5.75 -15.29 -9.27
C SER A 133 5.04 -14.98 -7.96
N VAL A 134 4.09 -15.84 -7.62
CA VAL A 134 3.34 -15.80 -6.37
C VAL A 134 3.69 -17.04 -5.54
N SER A 135 4.08 -16.81 -4.30
CA SER A 135 4.33 -17.85 -3.30
C SER A 135 3.51 -17.58 -2.04
N PHE A 136 3.66 -18.44 -1.03
CA PHE A 136 3.03 -18.26 0.27
C PHE A 136 4.06 -18.45 1.37
N MET A 137 3.96 -17.63 2.41
CA MET A 137 4.75 -17.76 3.64
C MET A 137 3.83 -17.76 4.86
N THR A 138 4.25 -18.41 5.93
CA THR A 138 3.49 -18.43 7.18
C THR A 138 4.11 -17.46 8.17
N ILE A 139 3.34 -16.46 8.60
CA ILE A 139 3.73 -15.50 9.65
C ILE A 139 2.68 -15.61 10.77
N ASN A 140 3.10 -15.87 12.01
CA ASN A 140 2.20 -16.02 13.16
C ASN A 140 1.04 -17.00 12.90
N SER A 141 1.35 -18.17 12.32
CA SER A 141 0.37 -19.19 11.91
C SER A 141 -0.64 -18.76 10.85
N LYS A 142 -0.48 -17.58 10.24
CA LYS A 142 -1.29 -17.12 9.12
C LYS A 142 -0.53 -17.33 7.82
N LYS A 143 -1.18 -18.00 6.86
CA LYS A 143 -0.64 -18.17 5.51
C LYS A 143 -0.89 -16.87 4.73
N LEU A 144 0.19 -16.19 4.38
CA LEU A 144 0.20 -14.92 3.65
C LEU A 144 0.77 -15.11 2.25
N LYS A 145 0.26 -14.32 1.31
CA LYS A 145 0.71 -14.30 -0.07
C LYS A 145 1.99 -13.48 -0.16
N SER A 146 2.99 -13.98 -0.89
CA SER A 146 4.26 -13.30 -1.11
C SER A 146 4.54 -13.21 -2.61
N TYR A 147 5.04 -12.06 -3.06
CA TYR A 147 5.35 -11.80 -4.46
C TYR A 147 6.85 -11.71 -4.66
N MET A 148 7.36 -12.42 -5.65
CA MET A 148 8.64 -12.06 -6.24
C MET A 148 8.36 -11.12 -7.41
N CYS A 149 8.88 -9.91 -7.32
CA CYS A 149 8.66 -8.86 -8.29
C CYS A 149 9.96 -8.49 -8.99
N ARG A 150 9.84 -8.17 -10.28
CA ARG A 150 10.88 -7.48 -11.05
C ARG A 150 10.45 -6.05 -11.27
N ILE A 151 11.43 -5.15 -11.17
CA ILE A 151 11.25 -3.71 -11.37
C ILE A 151 11.92 -3.35 -12.70
N ASN A 152 11.14 -2.86 -13.65
CA ASN A 152 11.66 -2.37 -14.93
C ASN A 152 11.62 -0.83 -14.93
N PRO A 153 12.74 -0.14 -15.14
CA PRO A 153 12.69 1.29 -15.38
C PRO A 153 12.04 1.55 -16.75
N LEU A 154 11.06 2.46 -16.81
CA LEU A 154 10.34 2.83 -18.03
C LEU A 154 10.93 4.06 -18.71
N ILE A 155 12.20 4.37 -18.45
CA ILE A 155 12.91 5.55 -18.94
C ILE A 155 12.52 5.81 -20.40
N SER A 156 11.95 6.99 -20.68
CA SER A 156 11.96 7.48 -22.06
C SER A 156 13.44 7.64 -22.41
N VAL A 157 13.97 6.76 -23.26
CA VAL A 157 15.29 6.92 -23.84
C VAL A 157 15.24 8.22 -24.65
N GLY A 158 15.54 9.34 -23.98
CA GLY A 158 15.94 10.57 -24.63
C GLY A 158 17.19 10.21 -25.39
N ARG A 159 17.05 10.07 -26.71
CA ARG A 159 18.19 10.00 -27.63
C ARG A 159 19.15 11.11 -27.24
N ILE A 160 20.37 10.72 -26.89
CA ILE A 160 21.55 11.58 -27.04
C ILE A 160 22.10 11.32 -28.44
#